data_AF-A0A820CBT9-F1
#
_entry.id   AF-A0A820CBT9-F1
#
_cell.length_a   1.000
_cell.length_b   1.000
_cell.length_c   1.000
_cell.angle_alpha   90.00
_cell.angle_beta   90.00
_cell.angle_gamma   90.00
#
_symmetry.space_group_name_H-M   'P 1'
#
loop_
_entity.id
_entity.type
_entity.pdbx_description
1 polymer ?
#
loop_
_entity_poly.entity_id
_entity_poly.type
_entity_poly.pdbx_seq_one_letter_code
_entity_poly.pdbx_strand_id
1 'polypeptide(L)'
;MHIHYCKRQFNIAESYRTVFFPLKDLILLLRFRNEHETIEIQSEIYLNESQRSLPVSSHLVDDDRLNNTKPSKYRVVQQFFTNRKWYSYFYEKSRSKFTVNYLRNNLERIICIILYILINLGLSLYVIVYRSTVTKSNVLIVFARIGEILLNFNCTLVIILMLKYTILMLRMNKDLRKWIPLDDHIDFHKFVGRFITVLAIFHTISHMANFGRRTEHSWSTFMFTTYPDIGWIGGFTPLSGIILCIILAIIIICSMKWIRHGGHFQVFYWTHLLYLAFYIVLIVHARVFWKWIIAPFTLFVLEKIYSNLTRYSSDNGRTYILSVTIEPSNVICLYIHRPKNFRFKAGDYISINLPRIALYEYHPFTISSAPEEMSYLSVHIQASGNWTKRVYQRFKDMSDTQNVENDLIIHRADLNIDQATAEERQEREIIYCEEGDDDNERIVPDSRVHAEVAIIKGPYSSCARCVFDYKHVVLIGGGIGITPYASILQSLMAQFRASHIVCKHCQGHNYNRRNILENRFLKKVDFI
;
A
#
# COMPACT_ATOMS: atom_id res chain seq x y z
N MET A 1 22.03 57.09 -16.72
CA MET A 1 22.42 56.68 -15.36
C MET A 1 22.18 55.18 -15.25
N HIS A 2 23.17 54.35 -15.56
CA HIS A 2 23.00 52.89 -15.62
C HIS A 2 23.11 52.25 -14.24
N ILE A 3 22.18 51.34 -13.93
CA ILE A 3 22.25 50.48 -12.73
C ILE A 3 22.95 49.19 -13.15
N HIS A 4 24.21 49.01 -12.75
CA HIS A 4 24.93 47.75 -12.97
C HIS A 4 24.36 46.65 -12.08
N TYR A 5 23.73 45.64 -12.69
CA TYR A 5 23.35 44.41 -12.01
C TYR A 5 24.61 43.55 -11.79
N CYS A 6 25.11 43.49 -10.55
CA CYS A 6 26.32 42.73 -10.24
C CYS A 6 26.01 41.23 -10.15
N LYS A 7 26.00 40.55 -11.31
CA LYS A 7 26.01 39.09 -11.42
C LYS A 7 27.35 38.60 -10.83
N ARG A 8 27.33 37.97 -9.65
CA ARG A 8 28.46 37.18 -9.13
C ARG A 8 27.99 35.75 -8.91
N GLN A 9 28.47 34.84 -9.76
CA GLN A 9 28.34 33.41 -9.55
C GLN A 9 28.99 33.02 -8.21
N PHE A 10 28.32 32.16 -7.46
CA PHE A 10 28.96 31.34 -6.43
C PHE A 10 29.00 29.92 -6.97
N ASN A 11 30.08 29.56 -7.66
CA ASN A 11 30.31 28.20 -8.12
C ASN A 11 30.62 27.29 -6.91
N ILE A 12 29.56 26.73 -6.33
CA ILE A 12 29.61 25.50 -5.53
C ILE A 12 28.52 24.57 -6.08
N ALA A 13 28.66 24.25 -7.37
CA ALA A 13 27.77 23.40 -8.16
C ALA A 13 28.41 22.02 -8.44
N GLU A 14 29.24 21.53 -7.53
CA GLU A 14 29.87 20.21 -7.63
C GLU A 14 29.73 19.40 -6.34
N SER A 15 29.78 18.08 -6.50
CA SER A 15 29.85 17.08 -5.42
C SER A 15 28.72 17.09 -4.37
N TYR A 16 27.46 16.98 -4.83
CA TYR A 16 26.50 16.03 -4.21
C TYR A 16 25.51 15.50 -5.26
N ARG A 17 26.01 14.72 -6.24
CA ARG A 17 25.14 13.79 -6.98
C ARG A 17 24.48 12.84 -5.96
N THR A 18 23.16 12.70 -5.99
CA THR A 18 22.43 11.77 -5.12
C THR A 18 22.65 10.34 -5.59
N VAL A 19 23.80 9.73 -5.25
CA VAL A 19 24.16 8.38 -5.69
C VAL A 19 23.27 7.34 -4.99
N PHE A 20 22.14 7.01 -5.62
CA PHE A 20 21.27 5.92 -5.22
C PHE A 20 21.93 4.56 -5.53
N PHE A 21 22.75 4.09 -4.58
CA PHE A 21 23.32 2.74 -4.61
C PHE A 21 22.21 1.66 -4.68
N PRO A 22 22.46 0.53 -5.37
CA PRO A 22 21.44 -0.48 -5.64
C PRO A 22 20.80 -1.06 -4.37
N LEU A 23 19.49 -0.85 -4.23
CA LEU A 23 18.72 -1.08 -3.00
C LEU A 23 18.45 -2.58 -2.74
N LYS A 24 19.39 -3.25 -2.08
CA LYS A 24 19.12 -4.54 -1.39
C LYS A 24 19.53 -4.57 0.07
N ASP A 25 20.77 -4.23 0.39
CA ASP A 25 21.38 -4.55 1.69
C ASP A 25 21.77 -3.30 2.51
N LEU A 26 21.22 -2.13 2.18
CA LEU A 26 21.56 -0.85 2.82
C LEU A 26 20.76 -0.64 4.12
N ILE A 27 21.45 -0.60 5.26
CA ILE A 27 20.94 -0.09 6.54
C ILE A 27 21.44 1.35 6.71
N LEU A 28 20.54 2.32 6.66
CA LEU A 28 20.89 3.74 6.80
C LEU A 28 20.54 4.21 8.22
N LEU A 29 21.54 4.29 9.09
CA LEU A 29 21.43 4.82 10.45
C LEU A 29 21.76 6.32 10.46
N LEU A 30 20.82 7.14 10.93
CA LEU A 30 21.02 8.58 11.10
C LEU A 30 21.01 8.95 12.59
N ARG A 31 22.21 9.05 13.17
CA ARG A 31 22.54 9.87 14.35
C ARG A 31 23.30 11.14 13.90
N PHE A 32 23.98 11.83 14.82
CA PHE A 32 24.09 13.30 14.83
C PHE A 32 25.30 13.77 15.72
N ARG A 33 25.64 15.06 15.98
CA ARG A 33 25.40 15.89 17.22
C ARG A 33 25.51 17.42 16.98
N ASN A 34 25.02 18.22 17.94
CA ASN A 34 25.28 19.66 18.10
C ASN A 34 26.48 19.98 19.02
N GLU A 35 27.50 20.63 18.45
CA GLU A 35 28.24 21.75 19.06
C GLU A 35 28.82 22.62 17.92
N HIS A 36 28.82 23.94 18.09
CA HIS A 36 29.32 24.98 17.16
C HIS A 36 29.18 24.78 15.63
N GLU A 37 28.07 25.32 15.11
CA GLU A 37 27.92 25.97 13.79
C GLU A 37 27.98 25.14 12.48
N THR A 38 28.28 23.83 12.48
CA THR A 38 28.23 23.01 11.24
C THR A 38 27.21 21.87 11.24
N ILE A 39 26.58 21.63 10.08
CA ILE A 39 25.87 20.38 9.79
C ILE A 39 26.73 19.54 8.85
N GLU A 40 27.32 18.49 9.41
CA GLU A 40 27.76 17.33 8.64
C GLU A 40 26.73 16.18 8.75
N ILE A 41 26.60 15.41 7.65
CA ILE A 41 25.74 14.23 7.53
C ILE A 41 26.66 13.01 7.34
N GLN A 42 26.82 12.22 8.39
CA GLN A 42 27.47 10.91 8.26
C GLN A 42 26.41 9.85 7.95
N SER A 43 26.64 9.10 6.87
CA SER A 43 25.90 7.88 6.53
C SER A 43 26.85 6.68 6.62
N GLU A 44 26.81 5.95 7.73
CA GLU A 44 27.56 4.70 7.84
C GLU A 44 26.91 3.62 6.96
N ILE A 45 27.67 3.12 5.99
CA ILE A 45 27.26 2.03 5.12
C ILE A 45 27.76 0.71 5.74
N TYR A 46 26.90 0.06 6.52
CA TYR A 46 27.17 -1.27 7.06
C TYR A 46 27.07 -2.33 5.95
N LEU A 47 28.15 -2.52 5.20
CA LEU A 47 28.34 -3.70 4.35
C LEU A 47 28.57 -4.93 5.22
N ASN A 48 27.91 -6.03 4.88
CA ASN A 48 28.02 -7.30 5.60
C ASN A 48 29.44 -7.88 5.43
N GLU A 49 30.21 -8.00 6.52
CA GLU A 49 31.68 -8.20 6.48
C GLU A 49 32.15 -9.57 5.94
N SER A 50 31.23 -10.48 5.61
CA SER A 50 31.51 -11.91 5.35
C SER A 50 32.25 -12.25 4.05
N GLN A 51 32.98 -11.30 3.42
CA GLN A 51 33.75 -11.53 2.18
C GLN A 51 35.14 -10.85 2.11
N ARG A 52 35.68 -10.27 3.20
CA ARG A 52 37.06 -9.73 3.20
C ARG A 52 38.14 -10.80 3.43
N SER A 53 38.36 -11.68 2.45
CA SER A 53 39.66 -12.39 2.31
C SER A 53 39.83 -13.05 0.95
N LEU A 54 40.70 -12.47 0.10
CA LEU A 54 41.69 -13.14 -0.77
C LEU A 54 42.48 -12.03 -1.51
N PRO A 55 43.82 -12.07 -1.57
CA PRO A 55 44.60 -11.03 -2.23
C PRO A 55 44.59 -11.21 -3.77
N VAL A 56 44.71 -10.10 -4.49
CA VAL A 56 44.95 -10.11 -5.94
C VAL A 56 46.42 -10.45 -6.19
N SER A 57 46.68 -11.55 -6.89
CA SER A 57 47.97 -11.82 -7.52
C SER A 57 47.84 -11.72 -9.04
N SER A 58 48.82 -11.06 -9.67
CA SER A 58 48.86 -10.82 -11.11
C SER A 58 49.63 -11.93 -11.83
N HIS A 59 48.96 -12.71 -12.67
CA HIS A 59 49.63 -13.48 -13.73
C HIS A 59 48.78 -13.52 -15.00
N LEU A 60 49.44 -13.21 -16.13
CA LEU A 60 48.93 -13.40 -17.48
C LEU A 60 49.18 -14.85 -17.90
N VAL A 61 48.13 -15.56 -18.31
CA VAL A 61 48.19 -16.78 -19.14
C VAL A 61 46.95 -16.79 -20.03
N ASP A 62 47.14 -16.86 -21.34
CA ASP A 62 46.06 -17.14 -22.29
C ASP A 62 45.68 -18.63 -22.23
N ASP A 63 44.38 -18.95 -22.24
CA ASP A 63 43.94 -20.23 -22.80
C ASP A 63 42.55 -20.10 -23.45
N ASP A 64 42.46 -20.55 -24.70
CA ASP A 64 41.38 -20.26 -25.64
C ASP A 64 40.58 -21.54 -25.95
N ARG A 65 39.77 -22.00 -24.97
CA ARG A 65 38.68 -23.00 -25.12
C ARG A 65 37.76 -23.05 -23.89
N LEU A 66 36.53 -22.50 -24.00
CA LEU A 66 35.29 -23.12 -23.48
C LEU A 66 34.03 -22.30 -23.81
N ASN A 67 33.65 -22.29 -25.08
CA ASN A 67 32.37 -21.73 -25.50
C ASN A 67 31.23 -22.77 -25.35
N ASN A 68 29.98 -22.31 -25.28
CA ASN A 68 28.74 -23.10 -25.11
C ASN A 68 28.55 -23.89 -23.80
N THR A 69 27.93 -23.25 -22.81
CA THR A 69 26.63 -23.74 -22.27
C THR A 69 25.87 -22.64 -21.51
N LYS A 70 24.75 -22.17 -22.06
CA LYS A 70 23.80 -21.31 -21.32
C LYS A 70 23.00 -22.19 -20.34
N PRO A 71 23.00 -21.93 -19.02
CA PRO A 71 22.23 -22.74 -18.07
C PRO A 71 20.72 -22.52 -18.28
N SER A 72 20.00 -23.58 -18.65
CA SER A 72 18.57 -23.48 -18.95
C SER A 72 17.73 -23.32 -17.67
N LYS A 73 16.74 -22.42 -17.70
CA LYS A 73 15.86 -22.08 -16.56
C LYS A 73 15.03 -23.26 -16.00
N TYR A 74 15.03 -24.41 -16.67
CA TYR A 74 14.12 -25.52 -16.38
C TYR A 74 14.69 -26.57 -15.41
N ARG A 75 16.02 -26.62 -15.20
CA ARG A 75 16.66 -27.66 -14.35
C ARG A 75 16.28 -27.57 -12.87
N VAL A 76 15.79 -26.43 -12.40
CA VAL A 76 15.27 -26.22 -11.03
C VAL A 76 13.93 -26.94 -10.79
N VAL A 77 13.13 -27.20 -11.84
CA VAL A 77 11.77 -27.74 -11.70
C VAL A 77 11.76 -29.26 -11.53
N GLN A 78 12.68 -29.99 -12.18
CA GLN A 78 12.73 -31.46 -12.08
C GLN A 78 13.19 -31.97 -10.70
N GLN A 79 13.92 -31.16 -9.92
CA GLN A 79 14.37 -31.56 -8.59
C GLN A 79 13.31 -31.41 -7.49
N PHE A 80 12.09 -30.96 -7.82
CA PHE A 80 10.98 -30.76 -6.87
C PHE A 80 10.13 -32.00 -6.58
N PHE A 81 10.27 -33.07 -7.37
CA PHE A 81 9.38 -34.24 -7.33
C PHE A 81 10.01 -35.51 -6.72
N THR A 82 11.28 -35.48 -6.30
CA THR A 82 11.96 -36.64 -5.71
C THR A 82 12.24 -36.48 -4.20
N ASN A 83 11.65 -37.39 -3.42
CA ASN A 83 11.90 -37.69 -2.00
C ASN A 83 11.63 -36.62 -0.91
N ARG A 84 10.58 -36.91 -0.11
CA ARG A 84 10.41 -36.70 1.35
C ARG A 84 10.57 -35.29 1.99
N LYS A 85 11.05 -34.25 1.31
CA LYS A 85 11.30 -32.92 1.92
C LYS A 85 10.09 -32.00 2.13
N TRP A 86 8.89 -32.36 1.65
CA TRP A 86 7.70 -31.53 1.84
C TRP A 86 7.25 -31.42 3.30
N TYR A 87 7.40 -32.49 4.10
CA TYR A 87 7.06 -32.46 5.52
C TYR A 87 8.00 -31.56 6.30
N SER A 88 9.32 -31.64 6.08
CA SER A 88 10.30 -30.78 6.76
C SER A 88 10.09 -29.30 6.43
N TYR A 89 9.79 -28.94 5.18
CA TYR A 89 9.48 -27.55 4.82
C TYR A 89 8.25 -27.01 5.57
N PHE A 90 7.17 -27.80 5.68
CA PHE A 90 5.99 -27.41 6.47
C PHE A 90 6.29 -27.36 7.98
N TYR A 91 7.13 -28.27 8.47
CA TYR A 91 7.52 -28.37 9.88
C TYR A 91 8.39 -27.18 10.31
N GLU A 92 9.42 -26.82 9.56
CA GLU A 92 10.25 -25.62 9.81
C GLU A 92 9.43 -24.34 9.73
N LYS A 93 8.58 -24.21 8.70
CA LYS A 93 7.71 -23.04 8.50
C LYS A 93 6.60 -22.91 9.55
N SER A 94 6.30 -23.99 10.27
CA SER A 94 5.44 -23.99 11.46
C SER A 94 6.24 -23.71 12.73
N ARG A 95 7.39 -24.36 12.93
CA ARG A 95 8.30 -24.17 14.08
C ARG A 95 8.79 -22.72 14.19
N SER A 96 9.05 -22.06 13.06
CA SER A 96 9.31 -20.62 12.96
C SER A 96 8.24 -19.76 13.65
N LYS A 97 6.96 -20.15 13.56
CA LYS A 97 5.83 -19.43 14.18
C LYS A 97 5.59 -19.77 15.65
N PHE A 98 6.13 -20.88 16.14
CA PHE A 98 6.08 -21.26 17.55
C PHE A 98 7.40 -20.96 18.29
N THR A 99 8.32 -20.25 17.65
CA THR A 99 9.53 -19.72 18.30
C THR A 99 9.17 -18.55 19.21
N VAL A 100 9.76 -18.47 20.41
CA VAL A 100 9.48 -17.40 21.40
C VAL A 100 9.59 -16.00 20.81
N ASN A 101 10.57 -15.77 19.92
CA ASN A 101 10.73 -14.51 19.19
C ASN A 101 9.53 -14.17 18.28
N TYR A 102 8.90 -15.15 17.63
CA TYR A 102 7.69 -14.90 16.83
C TYR A 102 6.49 -14.58 17.72
N LEU A 103 6.33 -15.29 18.84
CA LEU A 103 5.27 -15.04 19.82
C LEU A 103 5.38 -13.63 20.41
N ARG A 104 6.60 -13.20 20.78
CA ARG A 104 6.88 -11.85 21.28
C ARG A 104 6.64 -10.76 20.23
N ASN A 105 6.98 -11.03 18.97
CA ASN A 105 6.87 -10.06 17.87
C ASN A 105 5.49 -10.03 17.18
N ASN A 106 4.52 -10.83 17.64
CA ASN A 106 3.15 -10.88 17.12
C ASN A 106 2.12 -11.06 18.25
N LEU A 107 2.44 -10.59 19.46
CA LEU A 107 1.69 -10.87 20.68
C LEU A 107 0.26 -10.31 20.61
N GLU A 108 0.13 -9.07 20.12
CA GLU A 108 -1.13 -8.37 19.84
C GLU A 108 -2.01 -9.11 18.81
N ARG A 109 -1.40 -9.64 17.73
CA ARG A 109 -2.09 -10.51 16.76
C ARG A 109 -2.59 -11.80 17.39
N ILE A 110 -1.76 -12.45 18.20
CA ILE A 110 -2.09 -13.72 18.86
C ILE A 110 -3.21 -13.51 19.88
N ILE A 111 -3.16 -12.45 20.70
CA ILE A 111 -4.22 -12.09 21.65
C ILE A 111 -5.54 -11.83 20.92
N CYS A 112 -5.54 -11.08 19.82
CA CYS A 112 -6.77 -10.82 19.06
C CYS A 112 -7.36 -12.10 18.43
N ILE A 113 -6.53 -13.02 17.94
CA ILE A 113 -6.97 -14.32 17.41
C ILE A 113 -7.53 -15.21 18.54
N ILE A 114 -6.88 -15.25 19.71
CA ILE A 114 -7.37 -15.99 20.89
C ILE A 114 -8.72 -15.42 21.36
N LEU A 115 -8.84 -14.10 21.49
CA LEU A 115 -10.10 -13.44 21.87
C LEU A 115 -11.23 -13.75 20.88
N TYR A 116 -10.95 -13.70 19.57
CA TYR A 116 -11.91 -14.10 18.54
C TYR A 116 -12.32 -15.58 18.66
N ILE A 117 -11.38 -16.49 18.91
CA ILE A 117 -11.69 -17.92 19.13
C ILE A 117 -12.56 -18.10 20.38
N LEU A 118 -12.21 -17.44 21.49
CA LEU A 118 -12.97 -17.48 22.75
C LEU A 118 -14.41 -16.94 22.57
N ILE A 119 -14.62 -15.89 21.79
CA ILE A 119 -15.96 -15.37 21.48
C ILE A 119 -16.77 -16.41 20.68
N ASN A 120 -16.20 -17.00 19.63
CA ASN A 120 -16.88 -18.03 18.84
C ASN A 120 -17.19 -19.29 19.69
N LEU A 121 -16.26 -19.72 20.56
CA LEU A 121 -16.48 -20.82 21.49
C LEU A 121 -17.56 -20.49 22.53
N GLY A 122 -17.54 -19.30 23.12
CA GLY A 122 -18.55 -18.84 24.09
C GLY A 122 -19.96 -18.80 23.51
N LEU A 123 -20.11 -18.27 22.29
CA LEU A 123 -21.39 -18.27 21.56
C LEU A 123 -21.87 -19.71 21.26
N SER A 124 -20.95 -20.61 20.92
CA SER A 124 -21.26 -22.03 20.68
C SER A 124 -21.72 -22.72 21.97
N LEU A 125 -20.99 -22.55 23.07
CA LEU A 125 -21.31 -23.11 24.38
C LEU A 125 -22.65 -22.59 24.92
N TYR A 126 -22.94 -21.30 24.75
CA TYR A 126 -24.24 -20.72 25.08
C TYR A 126 -25.39 -21.44 24.37
N VAL A 127 -25.26 -21.67 23.04
CA VAL A 127 -26.28 -22.41 22.27
C VAL A 127 -26.36 -23.88 22.70
N ILE A 128 -25.23 -24.55 22.97
CA ILE A 128 -25.21 -25.94 23.44
C ILE A 128 -25.98 -26.07 24.77
N VAL A 129 -25.64 -25.26 25.76
CA VAL A 129 -26.30 -25.28 27.07
C VAL A 129 -27.78 -24.97 26.92
N TYR A 130 -28.13 -23.83 26.33
CA TYR A 130 -29.53 -23.39 26.20
C TYR A 130 -30.40 -24.40 25.42
N ARG A 131 -29.90 -24.98 24.32
CA ARG A 131 -30.68 -25.91 23.49
C ARG A 131 -30.75 -27.32 24.07
N SER A 132 -29.73 -27.76 24.80
CA SER A 132 -29.70 -29.07 25.45
C SER A 132 -30.56 -29.08 26.72
N THR A 133 -30.35 -28.12 27.64
CA THR A 133 -31.01 -28.13 28.96
C THR A 133 -32.42 -27.56 28.94
N VAL A 134 -32.61 -26.39 28.32
CA VAL A 134 -33.90 -25.66 28.35
C VAL A 134 -34.87 -26.21 27.30
N THR A 135 -34.45 -26.24 26.03
CA THR A 135 -35.35 -26.64 24.93
C THR A 135 -35.23 -28.10 24.48
N LYS A 136 -34.49 -28.93 25.25
CA LYS A 136 -34.29 -30.40 25.06
C LYS A 136 -34.23 -30.83 23.58
N SER A 137 -33.47 -30.09 22.79
CA SER A 137 -33.48 -30.20 21.32
C SER A 137 -32.52 -31.27 20.83
N ASN A 138 -32.88 -31.95 19.73
CA ASN A 138 -32.00 -32.92 19.06
C ASN A 138 -30.66 -32.29 18.68
N VAL A 139 -29.56 -33.02 18.87
CA VAL A 139 -28.17 -32.63 18.56
C VAL A 139 -28.02 -31.98 17.17
N LEU A 140 -28.72 -32.45 16.14
CA LEU A 140 -28.69 -31.87 14.78
C LEU A 140 -29.24 -30.44 14.75
N ILE A 141 -30.27 -30.14 15.56
CA ILE A 141 -30.80 -28.78 15.76
C ILE A 141 -29.78 -27.94 16.53
N VAL A 142 -29.10 -28.51 17.54
CA VAL A 142 -28.05 -27.80 18.28
C VAL A 142 -26.94 -27.36 17.32
N PHE A 143 -26.41 -28.25 16.48
CA PHE A 143 -25.40 -27.91 15.46
C PHE A 143 -25.89 -26.86 14.46
N ALA A 144 -27.12 -26.98 13.95
CA ALA A 144 -27.70 -25.99 13.06
C ALA A 144 -27.77 -24.57 13.68
N ARG A 145 -28.15 -24.48 14.97
CA ARG A 145 -28.22 -23.22 15.73
C ARG A 145 -26.85 -22.69 16.15
N ILE A 146 -25.83 -23.54 16.33
CA ILE A 146 -24.43 -23.09 16.46
C ILE A 146 -23.99 -22.44 15.14
N GLY A 147 -24.28 -23.07 13.99
CA GLY A 147 -24.04 -22.48 12.68
C GLY A 147 -24.69 -21.10 12.54
N GLU A 148 -25.95 -20.96 12.94
CA GLU A 148 -26.69 -19.69 12.92
C GLU A 148 -26.02 -18.58 13.77
N ILE A 149 -25.71 -18.83 15.05
CA ILE A 149 -25.15 -17.78 15.92
C ILE A 149 -23.74 -17.35 15.48
N LEU A 150 -22.94 -18.29 14.98
CA LEU A 150 -21.60 -18.00 14.47
C LEU A 150 -21.66 -17.27 13.12
N LEU A 151 -22.61 -17.59 12.24
CA LEU A 151 -22.83 -16.82 11.02
C LEU A 151 -23.29 -15.39 11.33
N ASN A 152 -24.25 -15.22 12.25
CA ASN A 152 -24.72 -13.89 12.66
C ASN A 152 -23.57 -13.02 13.18
N PHE A 153 -22.71 -13.55 14.06
CA PHE A 153 -21.53 -12.83 14.56
C PHE A 153 -20.53 -12.51 13.44
N ASN A 154 -20.12 -13.50 12.64
CA ASN A 154 -19.04 -13.33 11.67
C ASN A 154 -19.46 -12.48 10.45
N CYS A 155 -20.69 -12.64 9.95
CA CYS A 155 -21.25 -11.76 8.91
C CYS A 155 -21.43 -10.32 9.39
N THR A 156 -21.55 -10.08 10.70
CA THR A 156 -21.54 -8.73 11.26
C THR A 156 -20.11 -8.18 11.35
N LEU A 157 -19.18 -8.97 11.89
CA LEU A 157 -17.77 -8.62 12.04
C LEU A 157 -17.09 -8.27 10.69
N VAL A 158 -17.39 -9.02 9.62
CA VAL A 158 -16.73 -8.85 8.31
C VAL A 158 -16.99 -7.48 7.64
N ILE A 159 -18.10 -6.81 7.99
CA ILE A 159 -18.35 -5.39 7.64
C ILE A 159 -17.55 -4.44 8.52
N ILE A 160 -17.52 -4.67 9.85
CA ILE A 160 -16.81 -3.81 10.81
C ILE A 160 -15.33 -3.71 10.43
N LEU A 161 -14.72 -4.82 9.99
CA LEU A 161 -13.34 -4.88 9.49
C LEU A 161 -13.09 -4.09 8.19
N MET A 162 -14.13 -3.54 7.55
CA MET A 162 -14.05 -2.74 6.32
C MET A 162 -14.52 -1.28 6.50
N LEU A 163 -14.75 -0.85 7.75
CA LEU A 163 -14.98 0.55 8.13
C LEU A 163 -13.65 1.31 8.15
N LYS A 164 -13.15 1.68 6.97
CA LYS A 164 -11.77 2.16 6.79
C LYS A 164 -11.49 3.50 7.47
N TYR A 165 -12.47 4.41 7.56
CA TYR A 165 -12.29 5.67 8.27
C TYR A 165 -12.39 5.45 9.78
N THR A 166 -13.32 4.61 10.25
CA THR A 166 -13.40 4.24 11.67
C THR A 166 -12.10 3.58 12.14
N ILE A 167 -11.57 2.61 11.39
CA ILE A 167 -10.30 1.94 11.67
C ILE A 167 -9.13 2.94 11.65
N LEU A 168 -9.10 3.87 10.69
CA LEU A 168 -8.08 4.92 10.63
C LEU A 168 -8.16 5.87 11.84
N MET A 169 -9.35 6.26 12.30
CA MET A 169 -9.52 7.08 13.50
C MET A 169 -9.03 6.33 14.75
N LEU A 170 -9.44 5.06 14.91
CA LEU A 170 -8.99 4.19 16.01
C LEU A 170 -7.47 3.99 16.02
N ARG A 171 -6.81 3.97 14.85
CA ARG A 171 -5.34 3.88 14.70
C ARG A 171 -4.59 5.07 15.32
N MET A 172 -5.23 6.23 15.43
CA MET A 172 -4.60 7.43 16.02
C MET A 172 -4.48 7.33 17.54
N ASN A 173 -5.29 6.50 18.19
CA ASN A 173 -5.23 6.27 19.63
C ASN A 173 -4.04 5.37 19.97
N LYS A 174 -2.96 5.98 20.50
CA LYS A 174 -1.67 5.34 20.77
C LYS A 174 -1.81 4.06 21.61
N ASP A 175 -2.67 4.09 22.63
CA ASP A 175 -2.91 2.95 23.52
C ASP A 175 -3.66 1.81 22.84
N LEU A 176 -4.69 2.12 22.05
CA LEU A 176 -5.47 1.10 21.35
C LEU A 176 -4.62 0.35 20.32
N ARG A 177 -3.72 1.06 19.62
CA ARG A 177 -2.74 0.50 18.68
C ARG A 177 -1.75 -0.48 19.33
N LYS A 178 -1.52 -0.40 20.64
CA LYS A 178 -0.67 -1.33 21.40
C LYS A 178 -1.35 -2.70 21.60
N TRP A 179 -2.68 -2.73 21.66
CA TRP A 179 -3.45 -3.94 21.98
C TRP A 179 -4.11 -4.58 20.74
N ILE A 180 -4.45 -3.78 19.72
CA ILE A 180 -5.17 -4.23 18.52
C ILE A 180 -4.37 -3.93 17.25
N PRO A 181 -4.01 -4.93 16.42
CA PRO A 181 -3.32 -4.75 15.14
C PRO A 181 -4.29 -4.28 14.05
N LEU A 182 -4.74 -3.03 14.17
CA LEU A 182 -5.70 -2.39 13.25
C LEU A 182 -5.20 -2.33 11.79
N ASP A 183 -3.88 -2.39 11.58
CA ASP A 183 -3.28 -2.39 10.24
C ASP A 183 -3.57 -3.69 9.46
N ASP A 184 -3.77 -4.82 10.14
CA ASP A 184 -4.02 -6.13 9.52
C ASP A 184 -5.50 -6.41 9.21
N HIS A 185 -6.40 -5.42 9.38
CA HIS A 185 -7.85 -5.58 9.22
C HIS A 185 -8.25 -6.25 7.89
N ILE A 186 -7.53 -5.97 6.79
CA ILE A 186 -7.80 -6.57 5.48
C ILE A 186 -7.41 -8.06 5.44
N ASP A 187 -6.37 -8.50 6.15
CA ASP A 187 -6.03 -9.93 6.24
C ASP A 187 -6.92 -10.68 7.24
N PHE A 188 -7.37 -10.03 8.31
CA PHE A 188 -8.39 -10.59 9.20
C PHE A 188 -9.76 -10.71 8.50
N HIS A 189 -10.18 -9.72 7.69
CA HIS A 189 -11.35 -9.83 6.81
C HIS A 189 -11.25 -11.02 5.84
N LYS A 190 -10.08 -11.26 5.22
CA LYS A 190 -9.84 -12.46 4.37
C LYS A 190 -9.91 -13.78 5.15
N PHE A 191 -9.64 -13.77 6.45
CA PHE A 191 -9.75 -14.94 7.33
C PHE A 191 -11.21 -15.19 7.72
N VAL A 192 -11.89 -14.18 8.26
CA VAL A 192 -13.32 -14.24 8.65
C VAL A 192 -14.19 -14.60 7.44
N GLY A 193 -13.95 -14.03 6.25
CA GLY A 193 -14.69 -14.36 5.03
C GLY A 193 -14.62 -15.84 4.64
N ARG A 194 -13.46 -16.51 4.81
CA ARG A 194 -13.34 -17.96 4.59
C ARG A 194 -14.01 -18.77 5.70
N PHE A 195 -13.94 -18.28 6.94
CA PHE A 195 -14.61 -18.93 8.07
C PHE A 195 -16.13 -18.90 7.91
N ILE A 196 -16.71 -17.79 7.41
CA ILE A 196 -18.12 -17.70 7.01
C ILE A 196 -18.48 -18.78 5.98
N THR A 197 -17.61 -19.07 4.99
CA THR A 197 -17.84 -20.17 4.03
C THR A 197 -17.92 -21.53 4.71
N VAL A 198 -17.00 -21.84 5.63
CA VAL A 198 -17.00 -23.10 6.39
C VAL A 198 -18.24 -23.21 7.29
N LEU A 199 -18.60 -22.12 7.97
CA LEU A 199 -19.81 -22.04 8.80
C LEU A 199 -21.09 -22.19 7.99
N ALA A 200 -21.16 -21.61 6.78
CA ALA A 200 -22.32 -21.73 5.89
C ALA A 200 -22.51 -23.17 5.41
N ILE A 201 -21.42 -23.87 5.06
CA ILE A 201 -21.45 -25.29 4.72
C ILE A 201 -21.91 -26.12 5.92
N PHE A 202 -21.33 -25.90 7.11
CA PHE A 202 -21.70 -26.60 8.33
C PHE A 202 -23.16 -26.39 8.74
N HIS A 203 -23.65 -25.14 8.68
CA HIS A 203 -25.03 -24.78 8.96
C HIS A 203 -26.00 -25.44 7.96
N THR A 204 -25.67 -25.41 6.67
CA THR A 204 -26.48 -26.03 5.60
C THR A 204 -26.57 -27.55 5.80
N ILE A 205 -25.43 -28.22 6.03
CA ILE A 205 -25.40 -29.68 6.28
C ILE A 205 -26.17 -30.04 7.55
N SER A 206 -26.04 -29.25 8.62
CA SER A 206 -26.75 -29.50 9.89
C SER A 206 -28.26 -29.35 9.73
N HIS A 207 -28.73 -28.36 8.98
CA HIS A 207 -30.14 -28.23 8.62
C HIS A 207 -30.60 -29.41 7.76
N MET A 208 -29.85 -29.75 6.70
CA MET A 208 -30.14 -30.87 5.80
C MET A 208 -30.33 -32.17 6.59
N ALA A 209 -29.34 -32.56 7.41
CA ALA A 209 -29.39 -33.75 8.25
C ALA A 209 -30.60 -33.75 9.22
N ASN A 210 -30.95 -32.60 9.81
CA ASN A 210 -32.13 -32.49 10.66
C ASN A 210 -33.45 -32.66 9.89
N PHE A 211 -33.56 -32.14 8.67
CA PHE A 211 -34.79 -32.25 7.87
C PHE A 211 -34.98 -33.65 7.29
N GLY A 212 -33.93 -34.32 6.78
CA GLY A 212 -34.01 -35.71 6.35
C GLY A 212 -34.38 -36.70 7.45
N ARG A 213 -34.23 -36.33 8.73
CA ARG A 213 -34.71 -37.09 9.89
C ARG A 213 -36.15 -36.74 10.31
N ARG A 214 -36.88 -35.96 9.50
CA ARG A 214 -38.23 -35.43 9.79
C ARG A 214 -39.18 -35.46 8.59
N THR A 215 -38.72 -35.71 7.37
CA THR A 215 -39.53 -35.73 6.15
C THR A 215 -39.52 -37.10 5.49
N GLU A 216 -40.70 -37.66 5.23
CA GLU A 216 -40.88 -38.83 4.35
C GLU A 216 -40.75 -38.44 2.86
N HIS A 217 -40.77 -37.14 2.56
CA HIS A 217 -40.62 -36.59 1.20
C HIS A 217 -39.16 -36.42 0.78
N SER A 218 -38.94 -36.40 -0.54
CA SER A 218 -37.63 -36.22 -1.15
C SER A 218 -36.99 -34.87 -0.84
N TRP A 219 -35.65 -34.86 -0.81
CA TRP A 219 -34.79 -33.69 -0.62
C TRP A 219 -35.10 -32.52 -1.55
N SER A 220 -35.49 -32.80 -2.80
CA SER A 220 -35.87 -31.77 -3.78
C SER A 220 -37.11 -31.00 -3.35
N THR A 221 -38.11 -31.67 -2.76
CA THR A 221 -39.31 -31.05 -2.21
C THR A 221 -38.94 -30.07 -1.09
N PHE A 222 -38.03 -30.44 -0.19
CA PHE A 222 -37.57 -29.53 0.87
C PHE A 222 -36.79 -28.32 0.32
N MET A 223 -35.95 -28.51 -0.69
CA MET A 223 -35.11 -27.43 -1.26
C MET A 223 -35.93 -26.33 -1.96
N PHE A 224 -37.05 -26.69 -2.59
CA PHE A 224 -37.76 -25.80 -3.53
C PHE A 224 -39.23 -25.51 -3.19
N THR A 225 -39.76 -25.98 -2.05
CA THR A 225 -41.14 -25.64 -1.60
C THR A 225 -41.17 -24.71 -0.40
N THR A 226 -42.30 -23.99 -0.26
CA THR A 226 -42.63 -23.13 0.87
C THR A 226 -43.24 -23.86 2.07
N TYR A 227 -43.25 -25.20 2.06
CA TYR A 227 -43.88 -26.04 3.09
C TYR A 227 -43.38 -25.82 4.53
N PRO A 228 -42.07 -25.58 4.81
CA PRO A 228 -41.62 -25.30 6.17
C PRO A 228 -41.83 -23.82 6.54
N ASP A 229 -42.67 -23.53 7.53
CA ASP A 229 -43.06 -22.16 7.94
C ASP A 229 -41.97 -21.39 8.73
N ILE A 230 -40.77 -21.37 8.15
CA ILE A 230 -39.49 -20.95 8.71
C ILE A 230 -38.92 -19.88 7.78
N GLY A 231 -38.40 -18.80 8.37
CA GLY A 231 -37.91 -17.59 7.66
C GLY A 231 -38.67 -16.34 8.08
N TRP A 232 -38.11 -15.14 7.85
CA TRP A 232 -38.83 -13.91 8.20
C TRP A 232 -40.12 -13.77 7.39
N ILE A 233 -40.07 -14.23 6.13
CA ILE A 233 -41.23 -14.62 5.33
C ILE A 233 -41.39 -16.14 5.47
N GLY A 234 -42.60 -16.63 5.74
CA GLY A 234 -42.92 -18.06 5.83
C GLY A 234 -42.55 -18.82 4.55
N GLY A 235 -42.09 -20.06 4.67
CA GLY A 235 -41.68 -20.89 3.55
C GLY A 235 -40.36 -20.49 2.85
N PHE A 236 -39.83 -19.29 3.06
CA PHE A 236 -38.75 -18.76 2.22
C PHE A 236 -37.32 -19.13 2.69
N THR A 237 -37.13 -19.70 3.89
CA THR A 237 -35.78 -20.06 4.40
C THR A 237 -34.99 -21.01 3.49
N PRO A 238 -35.53 -22.12 2.96
CA PRO A 238 -34.75 -23.03 2.12
C PRO A 238 -34.22 -22.35 0.85
N LEU A 239 -35.11 -21.67 0.12
CA LEU A 239 -34.78 -20.99 -1.14
C LEU A 239 -33.81 -19.83 -0.94
N SER A 240 -34.03 -18.98 0.08
CA SER A 240 -33.08 -17.93 0.44
C SER A 240 -31.71 -18.48 0.88
N GLY A 241 -31.67 -19.64 1.53
CA GLY A 241 -30.44 -20.34 1.87
C GLY A 241 -29.64 -20.75 0.63
N ILE A 242 -30.29 -21.35 -0.38
CA ILE A 242 -29.66 -21.68 -1.67
C ILE A 242 -29.09 -20.41 -2.33
N ILE A 243 -29.88 -19.34 -2.39
CA ILE A 243 -29.46 -18.05 -2.99
C ILE A 243 -28.25 -17.47 -2.26
N LEU A 244 -28.22 -17.50 -0.92
CA LEU A 244 -27.08 -17.07 -0.11
C LEU A 244 -25.83 -17.91 -0.38
N CYS A 245 -25.96 -19.23 -0.48
CA CYS A 245 -24.84 -20.12 -0.82
C CYS A 245 -24.27 -19.84 -2.21
N ILE A 246 -25.12 -19.60 -3.21
CA ILE A 246 -24.69 -19.24 -4.58
C ILE A 246 -23.95 -17.90 -4.58
N ILE A 247 -24.52 -16.86 -3.98
CA ILE A 247 -23.90 -15.52 -3.90
C ILE A 247 -22.56 -15.60 -3.15
N LEU A 248 -22.51 -16.29 -2.01
CA LEU A 248 -21.29 -16.47 -1.23
C LEU A 248 -20.21 -17.24 -2.00
N ALA A 249 -20.58 -18.28 -2.75
CA ALA A 249 -19.64 -19.02 -3.60
C ALA A 249 -19.02 -18.12 -4.67
N ILE A 250 -19.83 -17.31 -5.38
CA ILE A 250 -19.35 -16.36 -6.39
C ILE A 250 -18.37 -15.35 -5.77
N ILE A 251 -18.78 -14.71 -4.66
CA ILE A 251 -17.94 -13.73 -3.95
C ILE A 251 -16.60 -14.35 -3.53
N ILE A 252 -16.60 -15.56 -2.95
CA ILE A 252 -15.41 -16.20 -2.41
C ILE A 252 -14.47 -16.68 -3.52
N ILE A 253 -14.99 -17.34 -4.57
CA ILE A 253 -14.20 -17.82 -5.71
C ILE A 253 -13.51 -16.64 -6.40
N CYS A 254 -14.24 -15.56 -6.70
CA CYS A 254 -13.67 -14.38 -7.35
C CYS A 254 -12.78 -13.53 -6.43
N SER A 255 -12.88 -13.69 -5.10
CA SER A 255 -11.96 -13.09 -4.12
C SER A 255 -10.64 -13.86 -3.94
N MET A 256 -10.49 -15.05 -4.54
CA MET A 256 -9.27 -15.85 -4.43
C MET A 256 -8.04 -15.15 -5.02
N LYS A 257 -6.86 -15.48 -4.45
CA LYS A 257 -5.58 -14.86 -4.84
C LYS A 257 -5.30 -14.97 -6.33
N TRP A 258 -5.63 -16.10 -6.97
CA TRP A 258 -5.36 -16.33 -8.39
C TRP A 258 -6.16 -15.42 -9.34
N ILE A 259 -7.43 -15.09 -9.03
CA ILE A 259 -8.23 -14.14 -9.85
C ILE A 259 -7.80 -12.71 -9.53
N ARG A 260 -7.79 -12.33 -8.26
CA ARG A 260 -7.52 -10.95 -7.84
C ARG A 260 -6.08 -10.48 -8.11
N HIS A 261 -5.11 -11.40 -8.21
CA HIS A 261 -3.73 -11.11 -8.65
C HIS A 261 -3.41 -11.69 -10.05
N GLY A 262 -4.40 -12.22 -10.78
CA GLY A 262 -4.21 -12.75 -12.14
C GLY A 262 -4.31 -11.70 -13.25
N GLY A 263 -4.52 -10.42 -12.89
CA GLY A 263 -4.81 -9.32 -13.81
C GLY A 263 -6.28 -8.92 -13.84
N HIS A 264 -7.20 -9.87 -13.59
CA HIS A 264 -8.65 -9.66 -13.62
C HIS A 264 -9.22 -9.01 -12.35
N PHE A 265 -8.61 -7.93 -11.85
CA PHE A 265 -9.07 -7.22 -10.64
C PHE A 265 -10.51 -6.71 -10.77
N GLN A 266 -10.95 -6.33 -11.98
CA GLN A 266 -12.32 -5.90 -12.24
C GLN A 266 -13.35 -7.01 -11.93
N VAL A 267 -13.05 -8.27 -12.24
CA VAL A 267 -13.93 -9.41 -11.92
C VAL A 267 -14.10 -9.53 -10.41
N PHE A 268 -12.99 -9.45 -9.65
CA PHE A 268 -13.05 -9.38 -8.19
C PHE A 268 -13.90 -8.20 -7.70
N TYR A 269 -13.70 -6.99 -8.24
CA TYR A 269 -14.42 -5.79 -7.81
C TYR A 269 -15.94 -5.93 -7.99
N TRP A 270 -16.40 -6.27 -9.19
CA TRP A 270 -17.83 -6.37 -9.50
C TRP A 270 -18.52 -7.56 -8.81
N THR A 271 -17.87 -8.72 -8.72
CA THR A 271 -18.46 -9.88 -8.03
C THR A 271 -18.47 -9.72 -6.51
N HIS A 272 -17.47 -9.06 -5.92
CA HIS A 272 -17.47 -8.77 -4.49
C HIS A 272 -18.58 -7.78 -4.12
N LEU A 273 -18.98 -6.86 -5.02
CA LEU A 273 -20.13 -5.95 -4.84
C LEU A 273 -21.46 -6.66 -4.58
N LEU A 274 -21.59 -7.95 -4.90
CA LEU A 274 -22.75 -8.79 -4.54
C LEU A 274 -22.96 -8.92 -3.03
N TYR A 275 -22.04 -8.43 -2.18
CA TYR A 275 -22.27 -8.29 -0.74
C TYR A 275 -23.59 -7.55 -0.43
N LEU A 276 -23.98 -6.57 -1.24
CA LEU A 276 -25.25 -5.85 -1.08
C LEU A 276 -26.46 -6.80 -1.19
N ALA A 277 -26.49 -7.63 -2.23
CA ALA A 277 -27.53 -8.65 -2.42
C ALA A 277 -27.48 -9.71 -1.32
N PHE A 278 -26.27 -10.15 -0.91
CA PHE A 278 -26.07 -11.09 0.19
C PHE A 278 -26.71 -10.60 1.49
N TYR A 279 -26.48 -9.35 1.92
CA TYR A 279 -27.07 -8.84 3.16
C TYR A 279 -28.58 -8.65 3.07
N ILE A 280 -29.12 -8.24 1.91
CA ILE A 280 -30.58 -8.15 1.70
C ILE A 280 -31.23 -9.53 1.89
N VAL A 281 -30.71 -10.56 1.21
CA VAL A 281 -31.25 -11.93 1.34
C VAL A 281 -31.01 -12.51 2.73
N LEU A 282 -29.89 -12.19 3.40
CA LEU A 282 -29.57 -12.66 4.75
C LEU A 282 -30.54 -12.13 5.81
N ILE A 283 -30.96 -10.86 5.68
CA ILE A 283 -31.98 -10.26 6.56
C ILE A 283 -33.34 -10.96 6.37
N VAL A 284 -33.73 -11.31 5.13
CA VAL A 284 -34.97 -12.07 4.85
C VAL A 284 -34.89 -13.52 5.35
N HIS A 285 -33.72 -14.15 5.21
CA HIS A 285 -33.46 -15.52 5.61
C HIS A 285 -33.54 -15.71 7.13
N ALA A 286 -32.95 -14.79 7.91
CA ALA A 286 -32.73 -14.96 9.35
C ALA A 286 -33.53 -13.93 10.18
N ARG A 287 -34.65 -14.38 10.78
CA ARG A 287 -35.62 -13.60 11.62
C ARG A 287 -35.00 -12.64 12.67
N VAL A 288 -33.75 -12.89 13.11
CA VAL A 288 -33.07 -12.14 14.18
C VAL A 288 -31.85 -11.36 13.68
N PHE A 289 -31.35 -11.60 12.46
CA PHE A 289 -30.09 -11.02 11.97
C PHE A 289 -30.15 -9.48 11.86
N TRP A 290 -31.33 -8.90 11.61
CA TRP A 290 -31.54 -7.44 11.61
C TRP A 290 -31.04 -6.76 12.91
N LYS A 291 -31.12 -7.44 14.06
CA LYS A 291 -30.63 -6.94 15.36
C LYS A 291 -29.10 -6.87 15.45
N TRP A 292 -28.39 -7.76 14.74
CA TRP A 292 -26.93 -7.79 14.70
C TRP A 292 -26.37 -6.73 13.75
N ILE A 293 -27.01 -6.58 12.58
CA ILE A 293 -26.51 -5.75 11.50
C ILE A 293 -26.81 -4.26 11.65
N ILE A 294 -27.86 -3.87 12.38
CA ILE A 294 -28.37 -2.48 12.41
C ILE A 294 -27.30 -1.45 12.80
N ALA A 295 -26.64 -1.59 13.94
CA ALA A 295 -25.65 -0.59 14.38
C ALA A 295 -24.39 -0.54 13.49
N PRO A 296 -23.77 -1.68 13.09
CA PRO A 296 -22.68 -1.68 12.11
C PRO A 296 -23.08 -1.15 10.73
N PHE A 297 -24.31 -1.37 10.28
CA PHE A 297 -24.82 -0.83 9.02
C PHE A 297 -25.05 0.68 9.09
N THR A 298 -25.65 1.20 10.16
CA THR A 298 -25.75 2.64 10.39
C THR A 298 -24.36 3.29 10.41
N LEU A 299 -23.38 2.69 11.10
CA LEU A 299 -22.00 3.19 11.12
C LEU A 299 -21.33 3.13 9.72
N PHE A 300 -21.58 2.07 8.94
CA PHE A 300 -21.13 1.97 7.56
C PHE A 300 -21.72 3.07 6.67
N VAL A 301 -23.03 3.33 6.77
CA VAL A 301 -23.72 4.38 6.01
C VAL A 301 -23.19 5.76 6.40
N LEU A 302 -23.03 6.04 7.70
CA LEU A 302 -22.42 7.28 8.19
C LEU A 302 -20.98 7.46 7.66
N GLU A 303 -20.16 6.41 7.66
CA GLU A 303 -18.82 6.44 7.06
C GLU A 303 -18.88 6.77 5.56
N LYS A 304 -19.82 6.20 4.80
CA LYS A 304 -19.93 6.48 3.35
C LYS A 304 -20.41 7.91 3.08
N ILE A 305 -21.34 8.43 3.89
CA ILE A 305 -21.79 9.83 3.82
C ILE A 305 -20.61 10.76 4.10
N TYR A 306 -19.92 10.59 5.23
CA TYR A 306 -18.74 11.39 5.58
C TYR A 306 -17.66 11.32 4.49
N SER A 307 -17.32 10.11 4.03
CA SER A 307 -16.35 9.89 2.95
C SER A 307 -16.74 10.55 1.62
N ASN A 308 -18.04 10.66 1.30
CA ASN A 308 -18.53 11.37 0.12
C ASN A 308 -18.45 12.89 0.31
N LEU A 309 -18.85 13.42 1.46
CA LEU A 309 -18.80 14.86 1.78
C LEU A 309 -17.36 15.39 1.75
N THR A 310 -16.41 14.68 2.37
CA THR A 310 -14.98 15.07 2.31
C THR A 310 -14.41 15.03 0.89
N ARG A 311 -14.95 14.19 -0.01
CA ARG A 311 -14.55 14.17 -1.44
C ARG A 311 -15.15 15.33 -2.24
N TYR A 312 -16.40 15.69 -1.97
CA TYR A 312 -17.08 16.79 -2.66
C TYR A 312 -16.42 18.15 -2.37
N SER A 313 -15.91 18.35 -1.15
CA SER A 313 -15.20 19.57 -0.73
C SER A 313 -13.78 19.76 -1.35
N SER A 314 -13.32 18.84 -2.22
CA SER A 314 -11.94 18.84 -2.73
C SER A 314 -11.81 18.26 -4.14
N ASP A 315 -12.64 18.72 -5.09
CA ASP A 315 -12.53 18.43 -6.54
C ASP A 315 -12.34 16.93 -6.88
N ASN A 316 -13.03 16.07 -6.15
CA ASN A 316 -12.93 14.60 -6.21
C ASN A 316 -11.49 14.03 -6.03
N GLY A 317 -10.51 14.84 -5.63
CA GLY A 317 -9.09 14.47 -5.60
C GLY A 317 -8.46 14.32 -6.99
N ARG A 318 -9.05 14.91 -8.03
CA ARG A 318 -8.46 14.95 -9.37
C ARG A 318 -7.25 15.88 -9.39
N THR A 319 -6.20 15.45 -10.09
CA THR A 319 -4.99 16.22 -10.33
C THR A 319 -4.27 15.64 -11.56
N TYR A 320 -3.13 16.23 -11.94
CA TYR A 320 -2.32 15.83 -13.08
C TYR A 320 -0.89 15.52 -12.65
N ILE A 321 -0.22 14.66 -13.41
CA ILE A 321 1.20 14.41 -13.25
C ILE A 321 1.98 15.60 -13.84
N LEU A 322 3.04 16.01 -13.17
CA LEU A 322 3.92 17.09 -13.60
C LEU A 322 5.11 16.53 -14.39
N SER A 323 5.77 15.53 -13.83
CA SER A 323 6.90 14.83 -14.43
C SER A 323 7.03 13.42 -13.84
N VAL A 324 7.78 12.55 -14.52
CA VAL A 324 8.11 11.21 -14.04
C VAL A 324 9.59 10.95 -14.23
N THR A 325 10.27 10.52 -13.17
CA THR A 325 11.66 10.05 -13.23
C THR A 325 11.67 8.53 -13.11
N ILE A 326 12.44 7.85 -13.97
CA ILE A 326 12.63 6.40 -13.92
C ILE A 326 13.95 6.12 -13.19
N GLU A 327 13.86 5.37 -12.11
CA GLU A 327 14.94 5.16 -11.14
C GLU A 327 15.50 3.73 -11.21
N PRO A 328 16.79 3.52 -10.87
CA PRO A 328 17.39 2.21 -10.74
C PRO A 328 16.58 1.25 -9.85
N SER A 329 16.76 -0.06 -10.07
CA SER A 329 16.04 -1.14 -9.35
C SER A 329 14.52 -1.24 -9.65
N ASN A 330 14.07 -0.72 -10.79
CA ASN A 330 12.67 -0.68 -11.24
C ASN A 330 11.77 0.13 -10.30
N VAL A 331 12.18 1.37 -10.03
CA VAL A 331 11.40 2.36 -9.29
C VAL A 331 11.02 3.50 -10.24
N ILE A 332 9.91 4.17 -9.99
CA ILE A 332 9.59 5.47 -10.60
C ILE A 332 9.29 6.49 -9.50
N CYS A 333 9.72 7.73 -9.69
CA CYS A 333 9.23 8.87 -8.93
C CYS A 333 8.16 9.59 -9.76
N LEU A 334 6.93 9.65 -9.25
CA LEU A 334 5.85 10.46 -9.83
C LEU A 334 5.81 11.81 -9.11
N TYR A 335 5.97 12.91 -9.85
CA TYR A 335 5.68 14.25 -9.37
C TYR A 335 4.26 14.61 -9.78
N ILE A 336 3.39 14.90 -8.80
CA ILE A 336 1.96 15.12 -9.00
C ILE A 336 1.61 16.53 -8.52
N HIS A 337 0.83 17.29 -9.27
CA HIS A 337 0.44 18.64 -8.86
C HIS A 337 -0.35 18.63 -7.54
N ARG A 338 0.00 19.53 -6.60
CA ARG A 338 -0.61 19.58 -5.26
C ARG A 338 -1.94 20.35 -5.31
N PRO A 339 -3.09 19.75 -4.95
CA PRO A 339 -4.36 20.49 -4.90
C PRO A 339 -4.31 21.62 -3.85
N LYS A 340 -4.90 22.78 -4.14
CA LYS A 340 -4.73 24.03 -3.37
C LYS A 340 -5.02 23.90 -1.86
N ASN A 341 -5.97 23.05 -1.48
CA ASN A 341 -6.35 22.81 -0.07
C ASN A 341 -5.73 21.55 0.55
N PHE A 342 -4.82 20.86 -0.16
CA PHE A 342 -4.22 19.61 0.30
C PHE A 342 -3.15 19.84 1.38
N ARG A 343 -3.51 19.60 2.65
CA ARG A 343 -2.62 19.71 3.82
C ARG A 343 -2.32 18.34 4.40
N PHE A 344 -1.05 17.93 4.36
CA PHE A 344 -0.53 16.68 4.96
C PHE A 344 0.59 17.00 5.97
N LYS A 345 1.02 16.02 6.76
CA LYS A 345 2.25 16.08 7.58
C LYS A 345 3.25 15.02 7.09
N ALA A 346 4.54 15.25 7.35
CA ALA A 346 5.60 14.41 6.81
C ALA A 346 5.47 12.93 7.24
N GLY A 347 5.67 12.02 6.28
CA GLY A 347 5.43 10.58 6.46
C GLY A 347 3.96 10.13 6.35
N ASP A 348 3.00 11.02 6.07
CA ASP A 348 1.66 10.63 5.64
C ASP A 348 1.69 9.92 4.26
N TYR A 349 0.63 9.17 3.93
CA TYR A 349 0.49 8.47 2.65
C TYR A 349 -0.81 8.86 1.93
N ILE A 350 -0.83 8.70 0.61
CA ILE A 350 -2.02 8.85 -0.22
C ILE A 350 -2.39 7.51 -0.86
N SER A 351 -3.61 7.42 -1.40
CA SER A 351 -3.98 6.34 -2.31
C SER A 351 -4.24 6.89 -3.70
N ILE A 352 -3.47 6.40 -4.68
CA ILE A 352 -3.45 6.87 -6.06
C ILE A 352 -4.24 5.89 -6.94
N ASN A 353 -4.98 6.45 -7.89
CA ASN A 353 -5.57 5.77 -9.04
C ASN A 353 -5.11 6.50 -10.31
N LEU A 354 -4.75 5.72 -11.34
CA LEU A 354 -4.37 6.23 -12.66
C LEU A 354 -5.39 5.66 -13.67
N PRO A 355 -6.42 6.43 -14.08
CA PRO A 355 -7.55 5.91 -14.85
C PRO A 355 -7.17 5.24 -16.16
N ARG A 356 -6.15 5.75 -16.88
CA ARG A 356 -5.62 5.14 -18.13
C ARG A 356 -5.02 3.75 -17.94
N ILE A 357 -4.73 3.34 -16.71
CA ILE A 357 -4.10 2.05 -16.38
C ILE A 357 -5.08 1.11 -15.65
N ALA A 358 -5.86 1.64 -14.71
CA ALA A 358 -6.89 0.87 -14.00
C ALA A 358 -7.96 1.75 -13.33
N LEU A 359 -9.10 1.93 -14.00
CA LEU A 359 -10.24 2.75 -13.56
C LEU A 359 -10.67 2.54 -12.09
N TYR A 360 -10.66 1.30 -11.59
CA TYR A 360 -11.21 0.94 -10.28
C TYR A 360 -10.17 0.56 -9.21
N GLU A 361 -8.87 0.62 -9.54
CA GLU A 361 -7.80 0.26 -8.61
C GLU A 361 -7.27 1.50 -7.87
N TYR A 362 -7.20 1.45 -6.55
CA TYR A 362 -6.62 2.50 -5.70
C TYR A 362 -5.53 1.87 -4.83
N HIS A 363 -4.28 2.31 -5.02
CA HIS A 363 -3.10 1.72 -4.37
C HIS A 363 -2.47 2.73 -3.39
N PRO A 364 -2.09 2.33 -2.17
CA PRO A 364 -1.53 3.25 -1.17
C PRO A 364 -0.01 3.43 -1.35
N PHE A 365 0.46 4.68 -1.34
CA PHE A 365 1.87 5.03 -1.41
C PHE A 365 2.18 6.22 -0.51
N THR A 366 3.32 6.16 0.17
CA THR A 366 3.81 7.23 1.05
C THR A 366 4.23 8.45 0.25
N ILE A 367 3.89 9.65 0.73
CA ILE A 367 4.38 10.89 0.12
C ILE A 367 5.87 11.00 0.44
N SER A 368 6.72 11.21 -0.58
CA SER A 368 8.16 11.41 -0.40
C SER A 368 8.56 12.88 -0.27
N SER A 369 7.75 13.83 -0.75
CA SER A 369 8.01 15.26 -0.59
C SER A 369 7.70 15.76 0.83
N ALA A 370 8.32 16.87 1.21
CA ALA A 370 8.03 17.60 2.43
C ALA A 370 6.63 18.27 2.38
N PRO A 371 5.89 18.39 3.51
CA PRO A 371 4.64 19.17 3.58
C PRO A 371 4.84 20.67 3.34
N GLU A 372 6.07 21.16 3.46
CA GLU A 372 6.50 22.51 3.07
C GLU A 372 6.52 22.74 1.54
N GLU A 373 6.62 21.68 0.71
CA GLU A 373 6.64 21.81 -0.75
C GLU A 373 5.22 22.04 -1.29
N MET A 374 4.91 23.29 -1.65
CA MET A 374 3.55 23.71 -1.99
C MET A 374 3.14 23.43 -3.45
N SER A 375 4.07 23.18 -4.36
CA SER A 375 3.77 23.00 -5.80
C SER A 375 3.44 21.55 -6.17
N TYR A 376 4.12 20.57 -5.57
CA TYR A 376 3.96 19.15 -5.93
C TYR A 376 3.93 18.18 -4.74
N LEU A 377 3.39 16.99 -5.01
CA LEU A 377 3.46 15.81 -4.18
C LEU A 377 4.34 14.79 -4.94
N SER A 378 5.50 14.43 -4.41
CA SER A 378 6.31 13.35 -5.01
C SER A 378 5.97 12.01 -4.36
N VAL A 379 5.97 10.93 -5.14
CA VAL A 379 5.70 9.56 -4.68
C VAL A 379 6.60 8.56 -5.41
N HIS A 380 7.31 7.73 -4.64
CA HIS A 380 8.15 6.66 -5.17
C HIS A 380 7.39 5.33 -5.23
N ILE A 381 7.40 4.68 -6.40
CA ILE A 381 6.67 3.42 -6.67
C ILE A 381 7.63 2.37 -7.22
N GLN A 382 7.78 1.25 -6.50
CA GLN A 382 8.56 0.10 -6.96
C GLN A 382 7.70 -0.90 -7.74
N ALA A 383 8.19 -1.39 -8.88
CA ALA A 383 7.50 -2.30 -9.81
C ALA A 383 7.35 -3.76 -9.30
N SER A 384 6.79 -3.94 -8.10
CA SER A 384 6.68 -5.24 -7.41
C SER A 384 5.45 -6.07 -7.85
N GLY A 385 4.26 -5.47 -7.81
CA GLY A 385 2.97 -6.09 -8.18
C GLY A 385 2.49 -5.76 -9.60
N ASN A 386 1.41 -6.43 -10.04
CA ASN A 386 0.91 -6.31 -11.43
C ASN A 386 0.49 -4.89 -11.81
N TRP A 387 -0.11 -4.12 -10.90
CA TRP A 387 -0.44 -2.71 -11.16
C TRP A 387 0.83 -1.88 -11.29
N THR A 388 1.72 -1.89 -10.28
CA THR A 388 2.98 -1.14 -10.30
C THR A 388 3.88 -1.50 -11.50
N LYS A 389 3.82 -2.74 -12.01
CA LYS A 389 4.50 -3.15 -13.25
C LYS A 389 3.88 -2.52 -14.49
N ARG A 390 2.54 -2.56 -14.64
CA ARG A 390 1.84 -1.83 -15.72
C ARG A 390 2.14 -0.33 -15.69
N VAL A 391 2.24 0.27 -14.50
CA VAL A 391 2.61 1.69 -14.34
C VAL A 391 4.05 1.94 -14.78
N TYR A 392 5.01 1.14 -14.30
CA TYR A 392 6.41 1.24 -14.70
C TYR A 392 6.59 1.10 -16.22
N GLN A 393 5.94 0.09 -16.82
CA GLN A 393 5.93 -0.13 -18.26
C GLN A 393 5.32 1.08 -18.98
N ARG A 394 4.10 1.49 -18.64
CA ARG A 394 3.40 2.64 -19.28
C ARG A 394 4.24 3.93 -19.32
N PHE A 395 4.99 4.24 -18.26
CA PHE A 395 5.87 5.42 -18.28
C PHE A 395 7.18 5.18 -19.04
N LYS A 396 7.77 3.98 -18.97
CA LYS A 396 8.95 3.63 -19.78
C LYS A 396 8.63 3.63 -21.27
N ASP A 397 7.50 3.06 -21.67
CA ASP A 397 7.06 3.03 -23.07
C ASP A 397 6.89 4.46 -23.62
N MET A 398 6.52 5.43 -22.79
CA MET A 398 6.46 6.85 -23.17
C MET A 398 7.84 7.50 -23.29
N SER A 399 8.75 7.29 -22.32
CA SER A 399 10.12 7.83 -22.43
C SER A 399 10.89 7.24 -23.61
N ASP A 400 10.75 5.93 -23.84
CA ASP A 400 11.38 5.25 -24.97
C ASP A 400 10.84 5.79 -26.31
N THR A 401 9.54 6.08 -26.40
CA THR A 401 8.92 6.71 -27.58
C THR A 401 9.41 8.14 -27.79
N GLN A 402 9.53 8.94 -26.72
CA GLN A 402 9.97 10.32 -26.79
C GLN A 402 11.44 10.45 -27.21
N ASN A 403 12.30 9.56 -26.73
CA ASN A 403 13.70 9.52 -27.17
C ASN A 403 13.78 9.26 -28.69
N VAL A 404 13.06 8.26 -29.20
CA VAL A 404 13.03 7.98 -30.65
C VAL A 404 12.47 9.16 -31.46
N GLU A 405 11.48 9.89 -30.94
CA GLU A 405 10.95 11.09 -31.61
C GLU A 405 11.96 12.25 -31.62
N ASN A 406 12.71 12.43 -30.53
CA ASN A 406 13.80 13.42 -30.44
C ASN A 406 14.98 13.04 -31.37
N ASP A 407 15.42 11.78 -31.37
CA ASP A 407 16.48 11.26 -32.24
C ASP A 407 16.13 11.47 -33.73
N LEU A 408 14.86 11.26 -34.10
CA LEU A 408 14.34 11.51 -35.45
C LEU A 408 14.23 13.01 -35.79
N ILE A 409 14.08 13.90 -34.81
CA ILE A 409 14.11 15.35 -35.02
C ILE A 409 15.55 15.83 -35.23
N ILE A 410 16.48 15.38 -34.39
CA ILE A 410 17.92 15.67 -34.51
C ILE A 410 18.43 15.19 -35.88
N HIS A 411 18.18 13.93 -36.23
CA HIS A 411 18.64 13.37 -37.51
C HIS A 411 18.04 14.09 -38.74
N ARG A 412 16.83 14.68 -38.62
CA ARG A 412 16.26 15.54 -39.67
C ARG A 412 16.87 16.94 -39.71
N ALA A 413 17.32 17.47 -38.57
CA ALA A 413 18.08 18.71 -38.54
C ALA A 413 19.45 18.52 -39.21
N ASP A 414 20.16 17.45 -38.87
CA ASP A 414 21.44 17.07 -39.48
C ASP A 414 21.32 16.98 -41.02
N LEU A 415 20.34 16.23 -41.52
CA LEU A 415 20.08 16.06 -42.96
C LEU A 415 19.68 17.36 -43.69
N ASN A 416 19.18 18.37 -42.97
CA ASN A 416 18.91 19.70 -43.52
C ASN A 416 20.15 20.61 -43.50
N ILE A 417 21.12 20.39 -42.59
CA ILE A 417 22.39 21.13 -42.56
C ILE A 417 23.24 20.83 -43.80
N ASP A 418 23.23 19.57 -44.26
CA ASP A 418 23.89 19.15 -45.52
C ASP A 418 23.26 19.76 -46.79
N GLN A 419 22.11 20.44 -46.68
CA GLN A 419 21.44 21.15 -47.78
C GLN A 419 21.48 22.69 -47.62
N ALA A 420 22.04 23.22 -46.54
CA ALA A 420 22.13 24.66 -46.31
C ALA A 420 23.20 25.31 -47.21
N THR A 421 22.90 26.50 -47.73
CA THR A 421 23.87 27.32 -48.46
C THR A 421 24.96 27.84 -47.51
N ALA A 422 26.15 28.12 -48.05
CA ALA A 422 27.32 28.51 -47.25
C ALA A 422 27.09 29.76 -46.38
N GLU A 423 26.26 30.70 -46.86
CA GLU A 423 25.88 31.92 -46.14
C GLU A 423 24.97 31.60 -44.92
N GLU A 424 23.97 30.74 -45.09
CA GLU A 424 23.14 30.26 -43.97
C GLU A 424 23.94 29.44 -42.95
N ARG A 425 25.00 28.74 -43.38
CA ARG A 425 25.88 28.01 -42.47
C ARG A 425 26.62 28.95 -41.54
N GLN A 426 27.09 30.10 -42.07
CA GLN A 426 27.88 31.07 -41.33
C GLN A 426 27.03 31.86 -40.30
N GLU A 427 25.76 32.19 -40.59
CA GLU A 427 24.87 32.76 -39.57
C GLU A 427 24.55 31.75 -38.44
N ARG A 428 24.41 30.45 -38.76
CA ARG A 428 24.10 29.40 -37.76
C ARG A 428 25.30 29.06 -36.87
N GLU A 429 26.52 29.05 -37.41
CA GLU A 429 27.73 28.82 -36.60
C GLU A 429 27.93 29.92 -35.53
N ILE A 430 27.58 31.19 -35.83
CA ILE A 430 27.60 32.28 -34.85
C ILE A 430 26.65 32.00 -33.67
N ILE A 431 25.45 31.47 -33.94
CA ILE A 431 24.47 31.12 -32.89
C ILE A 431 24.98 29.97 -32.03
N TYR A 432 25.54 28.91 -32.63
CA TYR A 432 26.09 27.77 -31.88
C TYR A 432 27.31 28.12 -31.02
N CYS A 433 28.01 29.22 -31.31
CA CYS A 433 29.09 29.71 -30.45
C CYS A 433 28.65 30.52 -29.22
N GLU A 434 27.36 30.89 -29.10
CA GLU A 434 26.84 31.59 -27.89
C GLU A 434 26.17 30.67 -26.86
N GLU A 435 25.87 29.40 -27.18
CA GLU A 435 25.30 28.42 -26.23
C GLU A 435 26.37 27.63 -25.43
N GLY A 436 27.49 28.28 -25.09
CA GLY A 436 28.52 27.74 -24.19
C GLY A 436 28.34 28.17 -22.72
N ASP A 437 28.58 27.25 -21.79
CA ASP A 437 28.78 27.46 -20.35
C ASP A 437 27.65 28.14 -19.52
N ASP A 438 26.46 27.54 -19.47
CA ASP A 438 25.55 27.69 -18.31
C ASP A 438 24.97 26.31 -17.89
N ASP A 439 25.63 25.65 -16.92
CA ASP A 439 25.30 24.34 -16.33
C ASP A 439 23.98 24.32 -15.52
N ASN A 440 22.96 25.03 -15.97
CA ASN A 440 21.60 24.91 -15.49
C ASN A 440 20.83 23.92 -16.37
N GLU A 441 20.86 22.64 -15.97
CA GLU A 441 19.95 21.59 -16.44
C GLU A 441 18.49 21.94 -16.09
N ARG A 442 17.93 22.90 -16.82
CA ARG A 442 16.51 23.24 -16.78
C ARG A 442 15.75 22.02 -17.25
N ILE A 443 15.14 21.31 -16.31
CA ILE A 443 14.15 20.27 -16.58
C ILE A 443 13.02 20.90 -17.39
N VAL A 444 13.10 20.80 -18.73
CA VAL A 444 12.05 21.22 -19.65
C VAL A 444 10.85 20.32 -19.36
N PRO A 445 9.71 20.85 -18.88
CA PRO A 445 8.62 20.00 -18.45
C PRO A 445 8.00 19.29 -19.64
N ASP A 446 7.97 17.95 -19.62
CA ASP A 446 7.41 17.19 -20.75
C ASP A 446 5.92 17.49 -20.93
N SER A 447 5.61 18.14 -22.05
CA SER A 447 4.27 18.54 -22.46
C SER A 447 3.27 17.37 -22.51
N ARG A 448 3.74 16.12 -22.71
CA ARG A 448 2.87 14.94 -22.83
C ARG A 448 2.56 14.29 -21.48
N VAL A 449 3.52 14.20 -20.55
CA VAL A 449 3.30 13.73 -19.17
C VAL A 449 2.31 14.63 -18.42
N HIS A 450 2.31 15.94 -18.69
CA HIS A 450 1.30 16.88 -18.17
C HIS A 450 -0.15 16.50 -18.49
N ALA A 451 -0.39 15.65 -19.49
CA ALA A 451 -1.72 15.18 -19.87
C ALA A 451 -2.15 13.85 -19.19
N GLU A 452 -1.36 13.27 -18.28
CA GLU A 452 -1.79 12.10 -17.47
C GLU A 452 -2.56 12.53 -16.21
N VAL A 453 -3.84 12.14 -16.13
CA VAL A 453 -4.71 12.42 -14.98
C VAL A 453 -4.46 11.41 -13.87
N ALA A 454 -4.25 11.91 -12.66
CA ALA A 454 -4.20 11.11 -11.43
C ALA A 454 -5.38 11.45 -10.52
N ILE A 455 -5.90 10.45 -9.80
CA ILE A 455 -6.93 10.63 -8.77
C ILE A 455 -6.31 10.22 -7.43
N ILE A 456 -6.10 11.19 -6.54
CA ILE A 456 -5.50 10.98 -5.22
C ILE A 456 -6.57 11.00 -4.12
N LYS A 457 -6.38 10.19 -3.09
CA LYS A 457 -7.22 10.15 -1.88
C LYS A 457 -6.33 10.20 -0.64
N GLY A 458 -6.74 10.97 0.35
CA GLY A 458 -5.99 11.20 1.59
C GLY A 458 -5.89 12.71 1.89
N PRO A 459 -4.86 13.14 2.64
CA PRO A 459 -3.79 12.31 3.19
C PRO A 459 -4.32 11.34 4.27
N TYR A 460 -3.59 10.26 4.45
CA TYR A 460 -3.82 9.25 5.48
C TYR A 460 -2.58 9.19 6.37
N SER A 461 -2.71 9.39 7.69
CA SER A 461 -1.54 9.39 8.56
C SER A 461 -0.99 8.00 8.87
N SER A 462 0.34 7.91 8.89
CA SER A 462 1.11 6.71 9.21
C SER A 462 1.70 6.77 10.62
N CYS A 463 2.20 5.64 11.10
CA CYS A 463 2.96 5.59 12.37
C CYS A 463 4.28 6.39 12.32
N ALA A 464 4.83 6.68 11.13
CA ALA A 464 6.06 7.46 11.00
C ALA A 464 5.88 8.92 11.43
N ARG A 465 4.64 9.46 11.35
CA ARG A 465 4.30 10.80 11.86
C ARG A 465 4.57 10.96 13.37
N CYS A 466 4.62 9.87 14.15
CA CYS A 466 4.97 9.93 15.57
C CYS A 466 6.42 10.38 15.84
N VAL A 467 7.30 10.45 14.83
CA VAL A 467 8.69 10.95 14.98
C VAL A 467 8.75 12.32 15.66
N PHE A 468 7.82 13.23 15.34
CA PHE A 468 7.76 14.57 15.92
C PHE A 468 7.32 14.60 17.40
N ASP A 469 6.79 13.50 17.93
CA ASP A 469 6.36 13.38 19.33
C ASP A 469 7.54 13.10 20.31
N TYR A 470 8.72 12.74 19.79
CA TYR A 470 9.86 12.26 20.58
C TYR A 470 11.05 13.24 20.57
N LYS A 471 11.83 13.26 21.66
CA LYS A 471 13.05 14.08 21.78
C LYS A 471 14.26 13.50 21.03
N HIS A 472 14.34 12.17 21.00
CA HIS A 472 15.41 11.42 20.36
C HIS A 472 14.78 10.34 19.51
N VAL A 473 15.20 10.26 18.25
CA VAL A 473 14.68 9.34 17.25
C VAL A 473 15.86 8.78 16.47
N VAL A 474 15.86 7.47 16.29
CA VAL A 474 16.72 6.78 15.33
C VAL A 474 15.82 6.32 14.19
N LEU A 475 16.09 6.79 12.98
CA LEU A 475 15.39 6.33 11.78
C LEU A 475 16.14 5.11 11.24
N ILE A 476 15.42 4.01 11.02
CA ILE A 476 15.97 2.77 10.44
C ILE A 476 15.09 2.39 9.26
N GLY A 477 15.61 2.61 8.05
CA GLY A 477 14.95 2.30 6.79
C GLY A 477 15.75 1.31 5.95
N GLY A 478 15.05 0.47 5.19
CA GLY A 478 15.64 -0.48 4.23
C GLY A 478 14.74 -0.63 3.00
N GLY A 479 15.35 -0.64 1.82
CA GLY A 479 14.64 -0.64 0.53
C GLY A 479 13.63 0.52 0.42
N ILE A 480 12.48 0.27 -0.21
CA ILE A 480 11.37 1.24 -0.32
C ILE A 480 10.75 1.64 1.05
N GLY A 481 11.15 0.98 2.15
CA GLY A 481 10.77 1.39 3.51
C GLY A 481 11.33 2.76 3.93
N ILE A 482 12.28 3.34 3.19
CA ILE A 482 12.87 4.65 3.48
C ILE A 482 11.98 5.84 3.04
N THR A 483 11.01 5.65 2.14
CA THR A 483 10.14 6.72 1.61
C THR A 483 9.47 7.62 2.67
N PRO A 484 8.88 7.12 3.79
CA PRO A 484 8.38 7.99 4.87
C PRO A 484 9.47 8.86 5.50
N TYR A 485 10.68 8.34 5.63
CA TYR A 485 11.80 9.06 6.24
C TYR A 485 12.35 10.14 5.31
N ALA A 486 12.31 9.96 3.99
CA ALA A 486 12.66 11.01 3.03
C ALA A 486 11.80 12.27 3.25
N SER A 487 10.47 12.12 3.33
CA SER A 487 9.55 13.23 3.61
C SER A 487 9.82 13.89 4.97
N ILE A 488 10.10 13.10 6.01
CA ILE A 488 10.42 13.59 7.36
C ILE A 488 11.74 14.36 7.38
N LEU A 489 12.80 13.84 6.74
CA LEU A 489 14.11 14.48 6.67
C LEU A 489 14.07 15.77 5.86
N GLN A 490 13.37 15.79 4.72
CA GLN A 490 13.16 17.01 3.93
C GLN A 490 12.39 18.07 4.73
N SER A 491 11.34 17.67 5.48
CA SER A 491 10.55 18.56 6.33
C SER A 491 11.39 19.16 7.47
N LEU A 492 12.16 18.34 8.17
CA LEU A 492 13.11 18.79 9.20
C LEU A 492 14.16 19.74 8.63
N MET A 493 14.71 19.45 7.43
CA MET A 493 15.69 20.31 6.78
C MET A 493 15.08 21.62 6.26
N ALA A 494 13.83 21.61 5.79
CA ALA A 494 13.10 22.81 5.40
C ALA A 494 12.83 23.72 6.61
N GLN A 495 12.39 23.14 7.74
CA GLN A 495 12.18 23.85 9.00
C GLN A 495 13.50 24.39 9.57
N PHE A 496 14.59 23.62 9.51
CA PHE A 496 15.92 24.07 9.91
C PHE A 496 16.42 25.24 9.04
N ARG A 497 16.33 25.12 7.71
CA ARG A 497 16.68 26.22 6.80
C ARG A 497 15.85 27.46 7.12
N ALA A 498 14.54 27.31 7.29
CA ALA A 498 13.63 28.39 7.66
C ALA A 498 13.92 29.02 9.04
N SER A 499 14.54 28.28 9.98
CA SER A 499 14.99 28.82 11.27
C SER A 499 16.34 29.54 11.20
N HIS A 500 17.13 29.33 10.14
CA HIS A 500 18.42 30.01 9.92
C HIS A 500 18.34 31.18 8.91
N ILE A 501 17.16 31.54 8.41
CA ILE A 501 16.96 32.77 7.63
C ILE A 501 17.02 33.99 8.57
N VAL A 502 18.18 34.66 8.57
CA VAL A 502 18.44 35.89 9.33
C VAL A 502 18.32 37.12 8.42
N CYS A 503 17.70 38.18 8.92
CA CYS A 503 17.63 39.48 8.27
C CYS A 503 19.03 40.11 8.08
N LYS A 504 19.61 40.01 6.87
CA LYS A 504 20.89 40.67 6.54
C LYS A 504 20.89 42.18 6.81
N HIS A 505 19.73 42.82 6.68
CA HIS A 505 19.57 44.27 6.82
C HIS A 505 19.34 44.75 8.27
N CYS A 506 19.05 43.84 9.21
CA CYS A 506 18.62 44.18 10.56
C CYS A 506 19.24 43.24 11.63
N GLN A 507 20.58 43.13 11.56
CA GLN A 507 21.50 42.56 12.56
C GLN A 507 20.90 41.51 13.51
N GLY A 508 20.60 40.33 12.96
CA GLY A 508 20.20 39.16 13.77
C GLY A 508 18.70 38.93 13.93
N HIS A 509 17.82 39.83 13.46
CA HIS A 509 16.38 39.58 13.58
C HIS A 509 15.92 38.42 12.68
N ASN A 510 15.24 37.44 13.28
CA ASN A 510 14.78 36.20 12.65
C ASN A 510 13.26 36.25 12.50
N TYR A 511 12.80 36.40 11.25
CA TYR A 511 11.38 36.60 10.93
C TYR A 511 10.47 35.42 11.34
N ASN A 512 11.00 34.20 11.47
CA ASN A 512 10.19 32.98 11.62
C ASN A 512 10.17 32.40 13.04
N ARG A 513 10.66 33.14 14.05
CA ARG A 513 10.83 32.68 15.44
C ARG A 513 9.55 32.15 16.12
N ARG A 514 8.36 32.48 15.61
CA ARG A 514 7.06 32.07 16.16
C ARG A 514 6.57 30.69 15.67
N ASN A 515 6.86 30.30 14.41
CA ASN A 515 6.35 29.04 13.85
C ASN A 515 7.17 27.80 14.27
N ILE A 516 8.40 28.01 14.74
CA ILE A 516 9.32 26.95 15.22
C ILE A 516 8.79 26.26 16.50
N LEU A 517 7.77 26.83 17.16
CA LEU A 517 7.30 26.42 18.49
C LEU A 517 6.48 25.11 18.54
N GLU A 518 6.09 24.51 17.41
CA GLU A 518 5.44 23.18 17.40
C GLU A 518 6.45 22.02 17.58
N ASN A 519 7.62 22.07 16.92
CA ASN A 519 8.58 20.94 16.84
C ASN A 519 9.76 21.07 17.83
N ARG A 520 9.47 21.35 19.12
CA ARG A 520 10.50 21.71 20.12
C ARG A 520 11.49 20.60 20.53
N PHE A 521 11.29 19.36 20.07
CA PHE A 521 11.89 18.20 20.72
C PHE A 521 13.02 17.52 19.96
N LEU A 522 13.00 17.49 18.62
CA LEU A 522 14.02 16.81 17.83
C LEU A 522 15.33 17.63 17.79
N LYS A 523 16.42 17.05 18.30
CA LYS A 523 17.77 17.64 18.29
C LYS A 523 18.86 16.63 17.90
N LYS A 524 19.97 17.15 17.38
CA LYS A 524 21.18 16.46 16.92
C LYS A 524 21.93 15.83 18.15
N VAL A 525 22.21 14.51 18.21
CA VAL A 525 22.95 13.75 19.28
C VAL A 525 23.91 12.66 18.71
N ASP A 526 25.05 12.37 19.36
CA ASP A 526 26.26 11.63 18.91
C ASP A 526 26.33 10.13 19.22
N PHE A 527 26.71 9.28 18.25
CA PHE A 527 27.39 8.01 18.55
C PHE A 527 28.91 8.24 18.53
N ILE A 528 29.59 7.57 19.45
CA ILE A 528 31.04 7.40 19.57
C ILE A 528 31.29 5.90 19.48
#